data_AF-A0A7Y4RPL3-F1
#
_entry.id   AF-A0A7Y4RPL3-F1
#
_cell.length_a   1.000
_cell.length_b   1.000
_cell.length_c   1.000
_cell.angle_alpha   90.00
_cell.angle_beta   90.00
_cell.angle_gamma   90.00
#
_symmetry.space_group_name_H-M   'P 1'
#
loop_
_entity.id
_entity.type
_entity.pdbx_description
1 polymer ?
#
loop_
_entity_poly.entity_id
_entity_poly.type
_entity_poly.pdbx_seq_one_letter_code
_entity_poly.pdbx_strand_id
1 'polypeptide(L)'
;AAALATIPVTPNPASLGTGATQQFTAVGTDAFGNVVTIAPTWSIFAGGGTINAAGLFTAGIVAGTYVNTVRATLGAIVGSATVTITTGALATITISPNPANVAPGGTAQFTAVGRDASGNTVAITPTWSIVASGGSISATGLFTAGPVAGTFTNTVKACSTALCAGGSIAGFATATVSSAALATLTVTPNPVNLGTGAAQTFTAVGTDAFGNTVANLPSPVWTVLPGNAGGTIQAASGAYTAPLAVGVGFDSVRATIGAIAGSARVNVALSGALVSIVVTPNPGTAVVTGTAQFTATGFDGTGLIVPTPGLAWSVVPAVGGGTINAGSGLFTAGSVAGTFTNAIRAVSGAVSGLASVTISGPPGPGPSLGAAETHGLLAGTAFTCITGGTINADASVWPGSAFTGFPPCVITGAAHAADPFAQAAQGDLTTAFLALAALPCGATITANLGGTTLAPGVYCSSSSVGVTGTVTLAGDANAVFVIRAASGLTTAGNVVMSGGALARNVYWWVGSSATLGTASQWQGNILALTSITLVDNATLVGRALARNGAVSLGTGNTITLP
;
A
#
# COMPACT_ATOMS: atom_id res chain seq x y z
N ALA A 1 -21.46 -45.55 -64.25
CA ALA A 1 -21.19 -44.32 -63.50
C ALA A 1 -19.78 -43.85 -63.87
N ALA A 2 -19.59 -42.58 -64.21
CA ALA A 2 -18.25 -42.03 -64.47
C ALA A 2 -17.40 -42.14 -63.19
N ALA A 3 -16.15 -42.56 -63.32
CA ALA A 3 -15.24 -42.71 -62.18
C ALA A 3 -14.88 -41.32 -61.63
N LEU A 4 -15.05 -41.12 -60.32
CA LEU A 4 -14.63 -39.91 -59.62
C LEU A 4 -13.11 -39.75 -59.76
N ALA A 5 -12.66 -38.54 -60.11
CA ALA A 5 -11.25 -38.20 -60.26
C ALA A 5 -10.78 -37.14 -59.25
N THR A 6 -11.58 -36.08 -59.02
CA THR A 6 -11.20 -35.00 -58.09
C THR A 6 -12.38 -34.52 -57.23
N ILE A 7 -12.06 -33.89 -56.10
CA ILE A 7 -13.02 -33.25 -55.19
C ILE A 7 -12.56 -31.82 -54.90
N PRO A 8 -12.87 -30.80 -55.74
CA PRO A 8 -12.60 -29.42 -55.36
C PRO A 8 -13.45 -29.01 -54.14
N VAL A 9 -12.81 -28.33 -53.18
CA VAL A 9 -13.46 -27.79 -51.98
C VAL A 9 -13.48 -26.26 -52.08
N THR A 10 -14.66 -25.66 -51.91
CA THR A 10 -14.88 -24.21 -52.01
C THR A 10 -15.55 -23.70 -50.73
N PRO A 11 -15.15 -22.53 -50.19
CA PRO A 11 -14.05 -21.66 -50.64
C PRO A 11 -12.65 -22.23 -50.32
N ASN A 12 -11.63 -21.86 -51.11
CA ASN A 12 -10.22 -22.16 -50.81
C ASN A 12 -9.31 -21.04 -51.36
N PRO A 13 -8.66 -20.21 -50.52
CA PRO A 13 -8.73 -20.22 -49.04
C PRO A 13 -10.01 -19.58 -48.48
N ALA A 14 -10.29 -19.81 -47.20
CA ALA A 14 -11.30 -19.09 -46.40
C ALA A 14 -10.64 -18.26 -45.30
N SER A 15 -11.17 -17.06 -45.01
CA SER A 15 -10.67 -16.19 -43.93
C SER A 15 -11.79 -15.89 -42.93
N LEU A 16 -11.56 -16.13 -41.65
CA LEU A 16 -12.57 -16.08 -40.59
C LEU A 16 -12.04 -15.40 -39.34
N GLY A 17 -12.88 -14.62 -38.67
CA GLY A 17 -12.61 -14.20 -37.29
C GLY A 17 -12.74 -15.37 -36.31
N THR A 18 -12.18 -15.23 -35.12
CA THR A 18 -12.31 -16.21 -34.03
C THR A 18 -13.77 -16.56 -33.75
N GLY A 19 -14.12 -17.85 -33.71
CA GLY A 19 -15.49 -18.32 -33.45
C GLY A 19 -16.49 -18.17 -34.61
N ALA A 20 -16.10 -17.56 -35.74
CA ALA A 20 -16.98 -17.45 -36.91
C ALA A 20 -17.16 -18.80 -37.62
N THR A 21 -18.25 -18.94 -38.37
CA THR A 21 -18.56 -20.15 -39.14
C THR A 21 -18.44 -19.92 -40.64
N GLN A 22 -18.08 -20.97 -41.38
CA GLN A 22 -17.98 -20.99 -42.84
C GLN A 22 -18.54 -22.29 -43.38
N GLN A 23 -19.49 -22.20 -44.30
CA GLN A 23 -19.97 -23.37 -45.05
C GLN A 23 -18.96 -23.73 -46.15
N PHE A 24 -18.49 -24.96 -46.16
CA PHE A 24 -17.71 -25.52 -47.26
C PHE A 24 -18.59 -26.43 -48.12
N THR A 25 -18.32 -26.43 -49.42
CA THR A 25 -18.94 -27.33 -50.39
C THR A 25 -17.86 -28.12 -51.12
N ALA A 26 -18.19 -29.35 -51.49
CA ALA A 26 -17.31 -30.26 -52.20
C ALA A 26 -18.05 -30.75 -53.46
N VAL A 27 -17.43 -30.59 -54.62
CA VAL A 27 -18.00 -31.03 -55.91
C VAL A 27 -17.17 -32.19 -56.43
N GLY A 28 -17.76 -33.34 -56.74
CA GLY A 28 -17.03 -34.43 -57.39
C GLY A 28 -16.95 -34.20 -58.89
N THR A 29 -15.79 -34.44 -59.51
CA THR A 29 -15.67 -34.45 -60.97
C THR A 29 -14.96 -35.69 -61.49
N ASP A 30 -15.37 -36.19 -62.66
CA ASP A 30 -14.66 -37.26 -63.36
C ASP A 30 -13.39 -36.75 -64.07
N ALA A 31 -12.65 -37.65 -64.73
CA ALA A 31 -11.41 -37.31 -65.44
C ALA A 31 -11.60 -36.32 -66.62
N PHE A 32 -12.84 -36.13 -67.08
CA PHE A 32 -13.21 -35.22 -68.17
C PHE A 32 -13.84 -33.92 -67.66
N GLY A 33 -13.93 -33.72 -66.33
CA GLY A 33 -14.48 -32.52 -65.70
C GLY A 33 -16.00 -32.52 -65.53
N ASN A 34 -16.70 -33.63 -65.82
CA ASN A 34 -18.15 -33.71 -65.59
C ASN A 34 -18.45 -33.88 -64.10
N VAL A 35 -19.52 -33.23 -63.63
CA VAL A 35 -19.94 -33.31 -62.21
C VAL A 35 -20.47 -34.71 -61.88
N VAL A 36 -19.96 -35.29 -60.80
CA VAL A 36 -20.39 -36.57 -60.22
C VAL A 36 -20.97 -36.30 -58.84
N THR A 37 -22.16 -36.85 -58.56
CA THR A 37 -22.78 -36.77 -57.23
C THR A 37 -21.92 -37.53 -56.21
N ILE A 38 -21.54 -36.86 -55.12
CA ILE A 38 -20.71 -37.42 -54.05
C ILE A 38 -21.35 -37.16 -52.68
N ALA A 39 -21.08 -38.04 -51.72
CA ALA A 39 -21.36 -37.85 -50.30
C ALA A 39 -20.05 -37.97 -49.52
N PRO A 40 -19.20 -36.93 -49.54
CA PRO A 40 -17.88 -37.00 -48.91
C PRO A 40 -18.00 -36.96 -47.39
N THR A 41 -17.01 -37.55 -46.72
CA THR A 41 -16.80 -37.39 -45.28
C THR A 41 -15.97 -36.13 -45.02
N TRP A 42 -16.48 -35.25 -44.16
CA TRP A 42 -15.78 -34.04 -43.73
C TRP A 42 -14.90 -34.31 -42.53
N SER A 43 -13.68 -33.78 -42.54
CA SER A 43 -12.74 -33.91 -41.43
C SER A 43 -11.81 -32.70 -41.31
N ILE A 44 -11.22 -32.52 -40.12
CA ILE A 44 -10.16 -31.55 -39.85
C ILE A 44 -8.82 -32.26 -39.82
N PHE A 45 -7.86 -31.75 -40.58
CA PHE A 45 -6.50 -32.31 -40.66
C PHE A 45 -5.47 -31.50 -39.90
N ALA A 46 -5.48 -30.16 -40.04
CA ALA A 46 -4.43 -29.28 -39.52
C ALA A 46 -4.90 -28.42 -38.34
N GLY A 47 -6.05 -28.73 -37.74
CA GLY A 47 -6.62 -27.97 -36.61
C GLY A 47 -7.30 -26.66 -37.03
N GLY A 48 -7.30 -25.67 -36.15
CA GLY A 48 -7.91 -24.35 -36.40
C GLY A 48 -9.43 -24.30 -36.23
N GLY A 49 -10.10 -25.40 -35.90
CA GLY A 49 -11.54 -25.39 -35.68
C GLY A 49 -12.15 -26.78 -35.71
N THR A 50 -13.47 -26.81 -35.88
CA THR A 50 -14.28 -28.03 -36.01
C THR A 50 -15.11 -27.96 -37.29
N ILE A 51 -15.42 -29.10 -37.91
CA ILE A 51 -16.35 -29.18 -39.05
C ILE A 51 -17.43 -30.23 -38.78
N ASN A 52 -18.69 -29.90 -39.08
CA ASN A 52 -19.79 -30.84 -38.93
C ASN A 52 -20.01 -31.71 -40.20
N ALA A 53 -20.89 -32.70 -40.11
CA ALA A 53 -21.19 -33.61 -41.23
C ALA A 53 -21.81 -32.92 -42.46
N ALA A 54 -22.36 -31.71 -42.31
CA ALA A 54 -22.89 -30.90 -43.41
C ALA A 54 -21.83 -29.99 -44.06
N GLY A 55 -20.57 -30.02 -43.59
CA GLY A 55 -19.49 -29.17 -44.11
C GLY A 55 -19.44 -27.75 -43.52
N LEU A 56 -20.19 -27.48 -42.45
CA LEU A 56 -20.10 -26.20 -41.73
C LEU A 56 -18.91 -26.23 -40.78
N PHE A 57 -17.91 -25.40 -41.06
CA PHE A 57 -16.73 -25.20 -40.24
C PHE A 57 -16.97 -24.09 -39.20
N THR A 58 -16.43 -24.26 -37.99
CA THR A 58 -16.40 -23.25 -36.92
C THR A 58 -14.94 -22.99 -36.54
N ALA A 59 -14.50 -21.74 -36.68
CA ALA A 59 -13.13 -21.34 -36.37
C ALA A 59 -12.84 -21.39 -34.87
N GLY A 60 -11.64 -21.86 -34.51
CA GLY A 60 -11.10 -21.79 -33.16
C GLY A 60 -10.72 -20.36 -32.75
N ILE A 61 -10.11 -20.24 -31.56
CA ILE A 61 -9.73 -18.95 -30.97
C ILE A 61 -8.31 -18.51 -31.29
N VAL A 62 -7.47 -19.42 -31.80
CA VAL A 62 -6.04 -19.15 -32.08
C VAL A 62 -5.89 -18.66 -33.50
N ALA A 63 -5.50 -17.39 -33.67
CA ALA A 63 -5.22 -16.83 -34.99
C ALA A 63 -4.07 -17.55 -35.70
N GLY A 64 -4.16 -17.73 -37.01
CA GLY A 64 -3.15 -18.42 -37.80
C GLY A 64 -3.67 -18.97 -39.13
N THR A 65 -2.77 -19.40 -40.00
CA THR A 65 -3.10 -20.04 -41.28
C THR A 65 -2.96 -21.56 -41.16
N TYR A 66 -4.09 -22.25 -41.31
CA TYR A 66 -4.22 -23.70 -41.22
C TYR A 66 -4.34 -24.29 -42.62
N VAL A 67 -3.19 -24.58 -43.21
CA VAL A 67 -3.07 -25.06 -44.60
C VAL A 67 -3.75 -26.42 -44.76
N ASN A 68 -4.62 -26.54 -45.77
CA ASN A 68 -5.35 -27.76 -46.12
C ASN A 68 -6.10 -28.40 -44.93
N THR A 69 -6.58 -27.57 -43.99
CA THR A 69 -7.17 -28.05 -42.74
C THR A 69 -8.54 -28.71 -42.93
N VAL A 70 -9.38 -28.18 -43.83
CA VAL A 70 -10.68 -28.78 -44.13
C VAL A 70 -10.50 -29.82 -45.22
N ARG A 71 -10.96 -31.06 -44.99
CA ARG A 71 -10.89 -32.14 -45.98
C ARG A 71 -12.26 -32.75 -46.27
N ALA A 72 -12.54 -32.94 -47.55
CA ALA A 72 -13.68 -33.72 -48.06
C ALA A 72 -13.12 -35.00 -48.69
N THR A 73 -13.46 -36.15 -48.12
CA THR A 73 -12.87 -37.45 -48.53
C THR A 73 -13.94 -38.42 -49.00
N LEU A 74 -13.72 -39.03 -50.17
CA LEU A 74 -14.53 -40.16 -50.67
C LEU A 74 -13.61 -41.24 -51.22
N GLY A 75 -13.52 -42.36 -50.51
CA GLY A 75 -12.53 -43.41 -50.80
C GLY A 75 -11.09 -42.89 -50.63
N ALA A 76 -10.26 -43.05 -51.66
CA ALA A 76 -8.88 -42.54 -51.66
C ALA A 76 -8.74 -41.09 -52.14
N ILE A 77 -9.82 -40.48 -52.65
CA ILE A 77 -9.77 -39.13 -53.22
C ILE A 77 -10.08 -38.11 -52.12
N VAL A 78 -9.20 -37.11 -52.01
CA VAL A 78 -9.29 -36.07 -50.98
C VAL A 78 -9.26 -34.70 -51.65
N GLY A 79 -10.28 -33.91 -51.36
CA GLY A 79 -10.29 -32.47 -51.57
C GLY A 79 -9.88 -31.74 -50.30
N SER A 80 -9.15 -30.63 -50.40
CA SER A 80 -8.77 -29.83 -49.23
C SER A 80 -8.91 -28.34 -49.45
N ALA A 81 -9.18 -27.62 -48.36
CA ALA A 81 -9.18 -26.15 -48.31
C ALA A 81 -8.36 -25.61 -47.13
N THR A 82 -7.72 -24.47 -47.35
CA THR A 82 -6.96 -23.73 -46.33
C THR A 82 -7.85 -22.72 -45.61
N VAL A 83 -7.74 -22.64 -44.29
CA VAL A 83 -8.45 -21.65 -43.46
C VAL A 83 -7.43 -20.74 -42.78
N THR A 84 -7.63 -19.43 -42.87
CA THR A 84 -6.91 -18.43 -42.08
C THR A 84 -7.84 -17.84 -41.02
N ILE A 85 -7.45 -17.94 -39.76
CA ILE A 85 -8.13 -17.31 -38.63
C ILE A 85 -7.43 -15.98 -38.35
N THR A 86 -8.16 -14.88 -38.49
CA THR A 86 -7.65 -13.52 -38.25
C THR A 86 -7.83 -13.11 -36.80
N THR A 87 -6.89 -12.32 -36.27
CA THR A 87 -7.01 -11.71 -34.93
C THR A 87 -8.19 -10.76 -34.83
N GLY A 88 -8.80 -10.65 -33.67
CA GLY A 88 -9.88 -9.70 -33.39
C GLY A 88 -9.41 -8.25 -33.22
N ALA A 89 -10.35 -7.38 -32.82
CA ALA A 89 -10.04 -6.00 -32.46
C ALA A 89 -9.10 -5.96 -31.25
N LEU A 90 -8.20 -4.97 -31.21
CA LEU A 90 -7.33 -4.73 -30.06
C LEU A 90 -8.19 -4.55 -28.81
N ALA A 91 -7.83 -5.21 -27.71
CA ALA A 91 -8.54 -5.17 -26.43
C ALA A 91 -7.63 -4.71 -25.28
N THR A 92 -6.36 -5.10 -25.28
CA THR A 92 -5.40 -4.72 -24.23
C THR A 92 -4.04 -4.37 -24.81
N ILE A 93 -3.28 -3.53 -24.09
CA ILE A 93 -1.87 -3.28 -24.33
C ILE A 93 -1.13 -3.56 -23.03
N THR A 94 -0.09 -4.40 -23.11
CA THR A 94 0.80 -4.68 -21.98
C THR A 94 2.18 -4.12 -22.28
N ILE A 95 2.86 -3.59 -21.26
CA ILE A 95 4.19 -3.00 -21.38
C ILE A 95 5.18 -3.84 -20.56
N SER A 96 6.34 -4.13 -21.13
CA SER A 96 7.45 -4.81 -20.47
C SER A 96 8.77 -4.06 -20.73
N PRO A 97 9.66 -3.90 -19.73
CA PRO A 97 9.53 -4.39 -18.35
C PRO A 97 8.49 -3.63 -17.51
N ASN A 98 8.01 -4.21 -16.40
CA ASN A 98 7.17 -3.53 -15.41
C ASN A 98 7.32 -4.22 -14.02
N PRO A 99 8.04 -3.64 -13.04
CA PRO A 99 8.73 -2.36 -13.11
C PRO A 99 10.08 -2.42 -13.86
N ALA A 100 10.54 -1.29 -14.38
CA ALA A 100 11.93 -1.10 -14.80
C ALA A 100 12.74 -0.45 -13.68
N ASN A 101 13.89 -1.02 -13.30
CA ASN A 101 14.82 -0.40 -12.35
C ASN A 101 16.01 0.19 -13.10
N VAL A 102 16.25 1.49 -12.94
CA VAL A 102 17.33 2.22 -13.62
C VAL A 102 17.99 3.21 -12.64
N ALA A 103 19.29 3.46 -12.80
CA ALA A 103 19.97 4.53 -12.07
C ALA A 103 19.65 5.91 -12.71
N PRO A 104 19.87 7.04 -11.99
CA PRO A 104 19.79 8.37 -12.56
C PRO A 104 20.55 8.50 -13.89
N GLY A 105 19.87 9.02 -14.92
CA GLY A 105 20.41 9.13 -16.29
C GLY A 105 20.54 7.81 -17.06
N GLY A 106 20.31 6.66 -16.41
CA GLY A 106 20.27 5.35 -17.06
C GLY A 106 19.04 5.17 -17.95
N THR A 107 19.10 4.18 -18.84
CA THR A 107 18.03 3.92 -19.81
C THR A 107 17.47 2.51 -19.71
N ALA A 108 16.19 2.36 -20.06
CA ALA A 108 15.53 1.06 -20.20
C ALA A 108 14.65 1.04 -21.44
N GLN A 109 14.77 -0.02 -22.25
CA GLN A 109 13.93 -0.20 -23.43
C GLN A 109 12.61 -0.85 -23.02
N PHE A 110 11.51 -0.13 -23.23
CA PHE A 110 10.18 -0.67 -23.08
C PHE A 110 9.66 -1.21 -24.41
N THR A 111 8.87 -2.28 -24.32
CA THR A 111 8.15 -2.90 -25.43
C THR A 111 6.67 -2.96 -25.08
N ALA A 112 5.81 -2.82 -26.08
CA ALA A 112 4.36 -2.88 -25.92
C ALA A 112 3.80 -3.99 -26.79
N VAL A 113 2.95 -4.85 -26.22
CA VAL A 113 2.26 -5.92 -26.93
C VAL A 113 0.76 -5.70 -26.85
N GLY A 114 0.13 -5.53 -28.01
CA GLY A 114 -1.32 -5.48 -28.16
C GLY A 114 -1.91 -6.88 -28.22
N ARG A 115 -3.05 -7.10 -27.57
CA ARG A 115 -3.81 -8.36 -27.65
C ARG A 115 -5.29 -8.11 -27.90
N ASP A 116 -5.93 -9.01 -28.65
CA ASP A 116 -7.40 -9.05 -28.78
C ASP A 116 -8.05 -9.66 -27.53
N ALA A 117 -9.38 -9.70 -27.50
CA ALA A 117 -10.15 -10.25 -26.38
C ALA A 117 -9.93 -11.77 -26.17
N SER A 118 -9.41 -12.48 -27.18
CA SER A 118 -9.06 -13.90 -27.13
C SER A 118 -7.59 -14.15 -26.79
N GLY A 119 -6.81 -13.09 -26.57
CA GLY A 119 -5.40 -13.15 -26.19
C GLY A 119 -4.42 -13.24 -27.36
N ASN A 120 -4.88 -13.24 -28.61
CA ASN A 120 -4.01 -13.26 -29.78
C ASN A 120 -3.27 -11.92 -29.92
N THR A 121 -2.03 -11.96 -30.41
CA THR A 121 -1.23 -10.75 -30.61
C THR A 121 -1.77 -9.92 -31.77
N VAL A 122 -2.12 -8.67 -31.51
CA VAL A 122 -2.54 -7.71 -32.51
C VAL A 122 -1.36 -6.79 -32.79
N ALA A 123 -1.01 -6.62 -34.07
CA ALA A 123 0.05 -5.69 -34.47
C ALA A 123 -0.34 -4.26 -34.09
N ILE A 124 0.54 -3.56 -33.37
CA ILE A 124 0.36 -2.17 -32.96
C ILE A 124 1.59 -1.35 -33.31
N THR A 125 1.39 -0.06 -33.59
CA THR A 125 2.46 0.94 -33.58
C THR A 125 2.29 1.76 -32.30
N PRO A 126 3.07 1.49 -31.23
CA PRO A 126 2.88 2.17 -29.96
C PRO A 126 3.36 3.62 -30.02
N THR A 127 2.53 4.54 -29.54
CA THR A 127 2.91 5.89 -29.15
C THR A 127 3.25 5.89 -27.68
N TRP A 128 4.47 6.33 -27.35
CA TRP A 128 4.98 6.37 -25.99
C TRP A 128 4.85 7.76 -25.37
N SER A 129 4.54 7.83 -24.08
CA SER A 129 4.57 9.08 -23.31
C SER A 129 4.88 8.86 -21.83
N ILE A 130 5.33 9.92 -21.17
CA ILE A 130 5.45 9.98 -19.70
C ILE A 130 4.23 10.70 -19.14
N VAL A 131 3.60 10.11 -18.12
CA VAL A 131 2.38 10.65 -17.50
C VAL A 131 2.51 10.96 -16.00
N ALA A 132 3.58 10.52 -15.34
CA ALA A 132 3.78 10.72 -13.90
C ALA A 132 5.25 11.01 -13.52
N SER A 133 5.94 11.85 -14.33
CA SER A 133 7.34 12.27 -14.11
C SER A 133 8.34 11.09 -14.04
N GLY A 134 9.54 11.29 -13.49
CA GLY A 134 10.55 10.24 -13.31
C GLY A 134 11.54 10.07 -14.47
N GLY A 135 11.31 10.71 -15.61
CA GLY A 135 12.23 10.68 -16.74
C GLY A 135 11.61 11.19 -18.04
N SER A 136 12.19 10.76 -19.15
CA SER A 136 11.69 10.99 -20.52
C SER A 136 11.61 9.66 -21.27
N ILE A 137 10.80 9.58 -22.33
CA ILE A 137 10.73 8.40 -23.19
C ILE A 137 10.76 8.82 -24.66
N SER A 138 11.55 8.10 -25.46
CA SER A 138 11.65 8.32 -26.90
C SER A 138 10.48 7.69 -27.67
N ALA A 139 10.34 8.03 -28.95
CA ALA A 139 9.33 7.45 -29.84
C ALA A 139 9.48 5.94 -30.04
N THR A 140 10.67 5.37 -29.78
CA THR A 140 10.92 3.93 -29.87
C THR A 140 10.74 3.19 -28.55
N GLY A 141 10.30 3.87 -27.48
CA GLY A 141 10.08 3.27 -26.16
C GLY A 141 11.33 3.22 -25.27
N LEU A 142 12.44 3.86 -25.67
CA LEU A 142 13.61 3.99 -24.81
C LEU A 142 13.36 5.06 -23.73
N PHE A 143 13.21 4.63 -22.49
CA PHE A 143 13.08 5.50 -21.32
C PHE A 143 14.45 5.93 -20.82
N THR A 144 14.57 7.19 -20.39
CA THR A 144 15.76 7.76 -19.74
C THR A 144 15.36 8.34 -18.37
N ALA A 145 15.95 7.82 -17.30
CA ALA A 145 15.64 8.22 -15.93
C ALA A 145 16.06 9.67 -15.64
N GLY A 146 15.24 10.37 -14.85
CA GLY A 146 15.59 11.67 -14.29
C GLY A 146 16.65 11.57 -13.17
N PRO A 147 17.11 12.72 -12.63
CA PRO A 147 18.16 12.74 -11.62
C PRO A 147 17.69 12.33 -10.21
N VAL A 148 16.38 12.35 -9.96
CA VAL A 148 15.79 12.12 -8.64
C VAL A 148 15.41 10.65 -8.46
N ALA A 149 15.96 10.01 -7.42
CA ALA A 149 15.60 8.66 -7.04
C ALA A 149 14.15 8.57 -6.53
N GLY A 150 13.46 7.47 -6.86
CA GLY A 150 12.06 7.26 -6.47
C GLY A 150 11.36 6.18 -7.27
N THR A 151 10.16 5.79 -6.83
CA THR A 151 9.28 4.87 -7.58
C THR A 151 8.20 5.69 -8.28
N PHE A 152 8.15 5.63 -9.61
CA PHE A 152 7.22 6.38 -10.45
C PHE A 152 6.19 5.41 -11.04
N THR A 153 5.16 5.13 -10.25
CA THR A 153 4.09 4.18 -10.60
C THR A 153 3.35 4.59 -11.86
N ASN A 154 3.18 3.65 -12.79
CA ASN A 154 2.46 3.85 -14.05
C ASN A 154 2.94 5.06 -14.88
N THR A 155 4.20 5.46 -14.74
CA THR A 155 4.70 6.66 -15.41
C THR A 155 4.89 6.50 -16.91
N VAL A 156 5.23 5.28 -17.38
CA VAL A 156 5.38 4.99 -18.81
C VAL A 156 4.04 4.54 -19.35
N LYS A 157 3.54 5.25 -20.36
CA LYS A 157 2.31 4.92 -21.07
C LYS A 157 2.62 4.56 -22.52
N ALA A 158 1.95 3.52 -23.02
CA ALA A 158 1.90 3.17 -24.44
C ALA A 158 0.45 3.07 -24.90
N CYS A 159 0.13 3.71 -26.02
CA CYS A 159 -1.17 3.59 -26.68
C CYS A 159 -0.97 3.25 -28.17
N SER A 160 -1.95 2.61 -28.80
CA SER A 160 -1.92 2.43 -30.25
C SER A 160 -2.26 3.76 -30.94
N THR A 161 -1.47 4.19 -31.93
CA THR A 161 -1.63 5.46 -32.67
C THR A 161 -3.06 5.75 -33.13
N ALA A 162 -3.84 4.72 -33.47
CA ALA A 162 -5.24 4.83 -33.88
C ALA A 162 -6.24 5.23 -32.76
N LEU A 163 -5.84 5.20 -31.49
CA LEU A 163 -6.74 5.32 -30.32
C LEU A 163 -6.21 6.27 -29.21
N CYS A 164 -5.05 6.90 -29.41
CA CYS A 164 -4.42 7.76 -28.40
C CYS A 164 -5.22 9.05 -28.11
N ALA A 165 -5.99 9.56 -29.07
CA ALA A 165 -6.88 10.71 -28.90
C ALA A 165 -8.32 10.23 -28.61
N GLY A 166 -8.63 9.87 -27.36
CA GLY A 166 -10.01 9.51 -26.97
C GLY A 166 -10.17 8.35 -25.98
N GLY A 167 -9.09 7.68 -25.58
CA GLY A 167 -9.10 6.81 -24.40
C GLY A 167 -9.51 5.36 -24.59
N SER A 168 -9.35 4.77 -25.77
CA SER A 168 -9.70 3.35 -25.99
C SER A 168 -8.92 2.37 -25.10
N ILE A 169 -7.61 2.29 -25.34
CA ILE A 169 -6.77 1.18 -24.85
C ILE A 169 -5.33 1.70 -24.66
N ALA A 170 -4.81 1.60 -23.45
CA ALA A 170 -3.44 1.95 -23.11
C ALA A 170 -2.84 0.95 -22.12
N GLY A 171 -1.53 0.72 -22.26
CA GLY A 171 -0.73 0.02 -21.27
C GLY A 171 0.00 1.03 -20.38
N PHE A 172 0.30 0.62 -19.15
CA PHE A 172 1.11 1.39 -18.21
C PHE A 172 2.22 0.52 -17.61
N ALA A 173 3.37 1.12 -17.34
CA ALA A 173 4.45 0.50 -16.59
C ALA A 173 5.07 1.46 -15.59
N THR A 174 5.55 0.89 -14.49
CA THR A 174 6.26 1.58 -13.42
C THR A 174 7.75 1.65 -13.75
N ALA A 175 8.36 2.81 -13.50
CA ALA A 175 9.81 2.98 -13.51
C ALA A 175 10.30 3.36 -12.12
N THR A 176 11.35 2.71 -11.66
CA THR A 176 11.99 2.98 -10.38
C THR A 176 13.39 3.51 -10.67
N VAL A 177 13.67 4.71 -10.19
CA VAL A 177 15.00 5.32 -10.22
C VAL A 177 15.68 5.00 -8.90
N SER A 178 16.63 4.07 -8.90
CA SER A 178 17.41 3.70 -7.71
C SER A 178 18.58 4.67 -7.54
N SER A 179 18.93 5.06 -6.31
CA SER A 179 20.16 5.84 -6.05
C SER A 179 21.38 5.16 -6.71
N ALA A 180 22.26 5.95 -7.31
CA ALA A 180 23.49 5.43 -7.90
C ALA A 180 24.51 5.04 -6.83
N ALA A 181 25.72 4.68 -7.26
CA ALA A 181 26.81 4.37 -6.34
C ALA A 181 27.07 5.56 -5.39
N LEU A 182 27.40 5.23 -4.14
CA LEU A 182 27.81 6.22 -3.14
C LEU A 182 28.92 7.10 -3.72
N ALA A 183 28.79 8.42 -3.58
CA ALA A 183 29.77 9.39 -4.05
C ALA A 183 30.31 10.26 -2.92
N THR A 184 29.43 10.68 -2.00
CA THR A 184 29.79 11.55 -0.88
C THR A 184 29.23 11.01 0.42
N LEU A 185 29.94 11.27 1.52
CA LEU A 185 29.52 10.93 2.86
C LEU A 185 29.55 12.20 3.71
N THR A 186 28.42 12.54 4.33
CA THR A 186 28.28 13.74 5.17
C THR A 186 28.15 13.30 6.61
N VAL A 187 28.97 13.86 7.50
CA VAL A 187 28.97 13.55 8.93
C VAL A 187 28.29 14.67 9.71
N THR A 188 27.35 14.29 10.59
CA THR A 188 26.57 15.21 11.43
C THR A 188 26.62 14.72 12.88
N PRO A 189 26.72 15.61 13.90
CA PRO A 189 26.83 17.07 13.80
C PRO A 189 28.21 17.54 13.31
N ASN A 190 28.29 18.73 12.69
CA ASN A 190 29.56 19.35 12.29
C ASN A 190 29.41 20.89 12.22
N PRO A 191 30.17 21.69 12.98
CA PRO A 191 31.09 21.29 14.06
C PRO A 191 30.33 20.94 15.37
N VAL A 192 31.04 20.37 16.35
CA VAL A 192 30.54 20.22 17.73
C VAL A 192 31.56 20.78 18.73
N ASN A 193 31.08 21.35 19.84
CA ASN A 193 31.91 21.83 20.94
C ASN A 193 31.66 20.97 22.18
N LEU A 194 32.72 20.38 22.75
CA LEU A 194 32.66 19.46 23.88
C LEU A 194 33.62 19.91 24.99
N GLY A 195 33.22 19.71 26.25
CA GLY A 195 34.16 19.77 27.37
C GLY A 195 34.95 18.47 27.52
N THR A 196 35.99 18.49 28.35
CA THR A 196 36.79 17.30 28.70
C THR A 196 35.92 16.16 29.25
N GLY A 197 36.11 14.94 28.72
CA GLY A 197 35.34 13.76 29.12
C GLY A 197 33.90 13.66 28.59
N ALA A 198 33.39 14.67 27.88
CA ALA A 198 32.07 14.61 27.27
C ALA A 198 32.02 13.65 26.07
N ALA A 199 30.86 13.03 25.83
CA ALA A 199 30.63 12.11 24.72
C ALA A 199 29.66 12.68 23.68
N GLN A 200 29.84 12.30 22.41
CA GLN A 200 28.97 12.68 21.28
C GLN A 200 28.91 11.53 20.28
N THR A 201 27.71 11.17 19.82
CA THR A 201 27.55 10.19 18.74
C THR A 201 27.37 10.90 17.40
N PHE A 202 28.10 10.48 16.38
CA PHE A 202 27.99 11.01 15.02
C PHE A 202 27.20 10.07 14.12
N THR A 203 26.49 10.64 13.15
CA THR A 203 25.81 9.91 12.07
C THR A 203 26.41 10.29 10.73
N ALA A 204 26.37 9.36 9.77
CA ALA A 204 26.84 9.58 8.42
C ALA A 204 25.70 9.32 7.42
N VAL A 205 25.47 10.27 6.51
CA VAL A 205 24.52 10.12 5.41
C VAL A 205 25.31 10.05 4.11
N GLY A 206 25.08 8.99 3.35
CA GLY A 206 25.70 8.78 2.06
C GLY A 206 24.79 9.24 0.93
N THR A 207 25.33 10.01 0.00
CA THR A 207 24.62 10.42 -1.22
C THR A 207 25.39 10.02 -2.47
N ASP A 208 24.65 9.74 -3.55
CA ASP A 208 25.25 9.52 -4.87
C ASP A 208 25.70 10.83 -5.53
N ALA A 209 26.27 10.75 -6.73
CA ALA A 209 26.79 11.92 -7.46
C ALA A 209 25.69 12.92 -7.89
N PHE A 210 24.41 12.53 -7.79
CA PHE A 210 23.26 13.35 -8.10
C PHE A 210 22.58 13.92 -6.84
N GLY A 211 23.14 13.65 -5.66
CA GLY A 211 22.61 14.12 -4.37
C GLY A 211 21.48 13.27 -3.80
N ASN A 212 21.19 12.10 -4.39
CA ASN A 212 20.18 11.19 -3.82
C ASN A 212 20.77 10.43 -2.64
N THR A 213 19.99 10.25 -1.57
CA THR A 213 20.39 9.42 -0.43
C THR A 213 20.45 7.96 -0.84
N VAL A 214 21.51 7.27 -0.43
CA VAL A 214 21.68 5.83 -0.68
C VAL A 214 20.96 5.05 0.42
N ALA A 215 19.82 4.45 0.08
CA ALA A 215 18.92 3.82 1.05
C ALA A 215 19.51 2.61 1.80
N ASN A 216 20.49 1.91 1.20
CA ASN A 216 21.16 0.74 1.77
C ASN A 216 22.65 1.01 1.99
N LEU A 217 22.95 2.12 2.66
CA LEU A 217 24.32 2.50 2.96
C LEU A 217 24.96 1.47 3.91
N PRO A 218 26.13 0.89 3.56
CA PRO A 218 26.89 0.05 4.50
C PRO A 218 27.23 0.82 5.77
N SER A 219 27.37 0.11 6.90
CA SER A 219 27.79 0.75 8.15
C SER A 219 29.18 1.38 7.99
N PRO A 220 29.34 2.69 8.24
CA PRO A 220 30.63 3.34 8.14
C PRO A 220 31.56 2.88 9.27
N VAL A 221 32.86 2.84 8.97
CA VAL A 221 33.91 2.71 9.98
C VAL A 221 34.31 4.09 10.45
N TRP A 222 34.23 4.31 11.76
CA TRP A 222 34.55 5.57 12.41
C TRP A 222 35.97 5.60 12.93
N THR A 223 36.66 6.71 12.70
CA THR A 223 38.03 6.97 13.17
C THR A 223 38.17 8.42 13.64
N VAL A 224 39.09 8.67 14.57
CA VAL A 224 39.56 10.03 14.87
C VAL A 224 40.83 10.24 14.06
N LEU A 225 40.80 11.22 13.16
CA LEU A 225 42.03 11.70 12.53
C LEU A 225 42.82 12.48 13.57
N PRO A 226 44.17 12.37 13.57
CA PRO A 226 45.01 13.00 14.56
C PRO A 226 44.77 14.51 14.62
N GLY A 227 44.16 14.94 15.73
CA GLY A 227 44.09 16.32 16.19
C GLY A 227 44.84 16.46 17.50
N ASN A 228 44.89 17.68 18.04
CA ASN A 228 45.68 17.97 19.25
C ASN A 228 44.89 17.66 20.53
N ALA A 229 43.62 17.26 20.45
CA ALA A 229 42.80 16.99 21.63
C ALA A 229 43.03 15.56 22.16
N GLY A 230 43.03 14.54 21.30
CA GLY A 230 43.33 13.16 21.71
C GLY A 230 42.12 12.39 22.25
N GLY A 231 40.92 12.68 21.75
CA GLY A 231 39.71 11.92 22.02
C GLY A 231 39.70 10.54 21.36
N THR A 232 38.74 9.71 21.75
CA THR A 232 38.56 8.35 21.22
C THR A 232 37.20 8.21 20.55
N ILE A 233 37.06 7.31 19.58
CA ILE A 233 35.77 7.00 18.96
C ILE A 233 35.55 5.49 18.83
N GLN A 234 34.33 5.04 19.10
CA GLN A 234 33.94 3.67 18.82
C GLN A 234 33.73 3.46 17.32
N ALA A 235 34.53 2.57 16.74
CA ALA A 235 34.59 2.36 15.29
C ALA A 235 33.25 1.94 14.64
N ALA A 236 32.37 1.27 15.37
CA ALA A 236 31.10 0.77 14.86
C ALA A 236 29.91 1.72 15.07
N SER A 237 29.90 2.46 16.19
CA SER A 237 28.75 3.27 16.61
C SER A 237 28.91 4.76 16.32
N GLY A 238 30.14 5.23 16.05
CA GLY A 238 30.43 6.65 15.91
C GLY A 238 30.36 7.43 17.23
N ALA A 239 30.35 6.72 18.37
CA ALA A 239 30.37 7.33 19.71
C ALA A 239 31.78 7.83 20.05
N TYR A 240 31.98 9.15 19.95
CA TYR A 240 33.20 9.86 20.32
C TYR A 240 33.18 10.24 21.80
N THR A 241 34.33 10.18 22.46
CA THR A 241 34.56 10.65 23.83
C THR A 241 35.76 11.59 23.84
N ALA A 242 35.53 12.82 24.32
CA ALA A 242 36.57 13.83 24.49
C ALA A 242 37.60 13.38 25.53
N PRO A 243 38.89 13.74 25.36
CA PRO A 243 39.96 13.43 26.29
C PRO A 243 39.69 14.01 27.69
N LEU A 244 40.27 13.40 28.73
CA LEU A 244 40.29 13.92 30.09
C LEU A 244 41.44 14.90 30.34
N ALA A 245 42.31 15.12 29.36
CA ALA A 245 43.49 15.97 29.48
C ALA A 245 43.15 17.47 29.43
N VAL A 246 43.89 18.26 30.21
CA VAL A 246 43.64 19.68 30.49
C VAL A 246 44.23 20.54 29.36
N GLY A 247 43.50 20.76 28.27
CA GLY A 247 43.94 21.63 27.17
C GLY A 247 42.83 21.97 26.17
N VAL A 248 42.98 23.09 25.45
CA VAL A 248 42.13 23.41 24.29
C VAL A 248 42.68 22.71 23.05
N GLY A 249 41.83 22.06 22.28
CA GLY A 249 42.23 21.30 21.10
C GLY A 249 41.05 21.07 20.16
N PHE A 250 41.34 20.50 19.00
CA PHE A 250 40.30 19.99 18.11
C PHE A 250 40.70 18.61 17.60
N ASP A 251 39.69 17.77 17.41
CA ASP A 251 39.79 16.50 16.70
C ASP A 251 38.95 16.55 15.42
N SER A 252 39.26 15.67 14.48
CA SER A 252 38.39 15.44 13.32
C SER A 252 37.90 14.00 13.32
N VAL A 253 36.59 13.85 13.52
CA VAL A 253 35.92 12.56 13.42
C VAL A 253 35.67 12.27 11.96
N ARG A 254 36.10 11.09 11.49
CA ARG A 254 35.98 10.66 10.10
C ARG A 254 35.17 9.37 10.01
N ALA A 255 34.11 9.40 9.21
CA ALA A 255 33.38 8.22 8.78
C ALA A 255 33.96 7.75 7.43
N THR A 256 34.11 6.44 7.24
CA THR A 256 34.62 5.86 6.00
C THR A 256 33.78 4.67 5.54
N ILE A 257 33.50 4.61 4.24
CA ILE A 257 32.91 3.44 3.56
C ILE A 257 33.76 3.19 2.32
N GLY A 258 34.58 2.14 2.36
CA GLY A 258 35.61 1.92 1.34
C GLY A 258 36.54 3.13 1.24
N ALA A 259 36.66 3.71 0.05
CA ALA A 259 37.49 4.90 -0.20
C ALA A 259 36.79 6.24 0.10
N ILE A 260 35.47 6.25 0.29
CA ILE A 260 34.68 7.46 0.47
C ILE A 260 34.66 7.82 1.96
N ALA A 261 34.88 9.11 2.25
CA ALA A 261 34.91 9.59 3.60
C ALA A 261 34.20 10.92 3.78
N GLY A 262 33.60 11.08 4.95
CA GLY A 262 33.08 12.35 5.46
C GLY A 262 33.80 12.68 6.77
N SER A 263 33.86 13.95 7.14
CA SER A 263 34.49 14.36 8.40
C SER A 263 33.72 15.47 9.09
N ALA A 264 33.75 15.44 10.42
CA ALA A 264 33.23 16.47 11.29
C ALA A 264 34.34 16.99 12.20
N ARG A 265 34.26 18.29 12.55
CA ARG A 265 35.17 18.92 13.50
C ARG A 265 34.59 18.83 14.91
N VAL A 266 35.44 18.45 15.87
CA VAL A 266 35.17 18.46 17.29
C VAL A 266 36.10 19.46 17.95
N ASN A 267 35.57 20.50 18.56
CA ASN A 267 36.34 21.42 19.39
C ASN A 267 36.25 20.94 20.85
N VAL A 268 37.40 20.77 21.50
CA VAL A 268 37.51 20.35 22.90
C VAL A 268 38.09 21.50 23.70
N ALA A 269 37.42 21.87 24.78
CA ALA A 269 37.88 22.90 25.71
C ALA A 269 37.75 22.43 27.16
N LEU A 270 38.41 23.14 28.07
CA LEU A 270 38.28 22.88 29.51
C LEU A 270 36.83 23.10 29.94
N SER A 271 36.26 22.06 30.51
CA SER A 271 34.96 22.08 31.17
C SER A 271 35.04 23.01 32.38
N GLY A 272 34.28 24.11 32.38
CA GLY A 272 34.02 24.90 33.57
C GLY A 272 33.15 24.13 34.59
N ALA A 273 32.76 24.79 35.68
CA ALA A 273 31.81 24.21 36.63
C ALA A 273 30.44 23.97 35.96
N LEU A 274 29.73 22.91 36.34
CA LEU A 274 28.35 22.68 35.90
C LEU A 274 27.47 23.86 36.35
N VAL A 275 26.84 24.52 35.39
CA VAL A 275 25.96 25.69 35.61
C VAL A 275 24.52 25.39 35.21
N SER A 276 24.29 24.59 34.17
CA SER A 276 22.94 24.25 33.72
C SER A 276 22.82 22.79 33.27
N ILE A 277 21.60 22.27 33.28
CA ILE A 277 21.25 20.94 32.75
C ILE A 277 20.08 21.10 31.80
N VAL A 278 20.19 20.54 30.60
CA VAL A 278 19.10 20.46 29.62
C VAL A 278 18.57 19.04 29.59
N VAL A 279 17.26 18.88 29.74
CA VAL A 279 16.57 17.58 29.68
C VAL A 279 15.88 17.43 28.33
N THR A 280 16.10 16.30 27.65
CA THR A 280 15.56 15.99 26.31
C THR A 280 14.93 14.59 26.31
N PRO A 281 13.76 14.37 25.69
CA PRO A 281 12.94 15.35 24.95
C PRO A 281 12.23 16.37 25.86
N ASN A 282 11.89 17.54 25.31
CA ASN A 282 11.07 18.57 25.98
C ASN A 282 10.14 19.25 24.96
N PRO A 283 8.84 18.93 24.90
CA PRO A 283 8.16 17.93 25.72
C PRO A 283 8.48 16.49 25.29
N GLY A 284 8.57 15.57 26.24
CA GLY A 284 8.47 14.13 25.94
C GLY A 284 7.02 13.71 25.73
N THR A 285 6.79 12.58 25.06
CA THR A 285 5.44 12.07 24.78
C THR A 285 5.29 10.62 25.23
N ALA A 286 4.19 10.30 25.90
CA ALA A 286 3.80 8.95 26.26
C ALA A 286 2.28 8.78 26.16
N VAL A 287 1.80 7.55 26.00
CA VAL A 287 0.38 7.20 26.21
C VAL A 287 0.17 6.83 27.68
N VAL A 288 -1.07 6.92 28.19
CA VAL A 288 -1.43 6.43 29.54
C VAL A 288 -0.88 5.01 29.75
N THR A 289 -0.21 4.76 30.88
CA THR A 289 0.51 3.50 31.22
C THR A 289 1.72 3.15 30.33
N GLY A 290 2.01 3.93 29.29
CA GLY A 290 3.20 3.79 28.45
C GLY A 290 4.46 4.40 29.08
N THR A 291 5.57 4.35 28.34
CA THR A 291 6.86 4.88 28.81
C THR A 291 7.49 5.87 27.83
N ALA A 292 8.29 6.80 28.35
CA ALA A 292 9.12 7.72 27.56
C ALA A 292 10.52 7.82 28.18
N GLN A 293 11.57 7.76 27.35
CA GLN A 293 12.95 7.88 27.82
C GLN A 293 13.40 9.34 27.80
N PHE A 294 13.92 9.84 28.92
CA PHE A 294 14.55 11.15 29.03
C PHE A 294 16.07 11.02 29.21
N THR A 295 16.79 12.02 28.73
CA THR A 295 18.25 12.16 28.84
C THR A 295 18.58 13.58 29.29
N ALA A 296 19.70 13.75 29.99
CA ALA A 296 20.11 15.05 30.51
C ALA A 296 21.56 15.35 30.11
N THR A 297 21.80 16.57 29.65
CA THR A 297 23.14 17.05 29.27
C THR A 297 23.48 18.26 30.14
N GLY A 298 24.64 18.22 30.80
CA GLY A 298 25.14 19.32 31.62
C GLY A 298 25.96 20.30 30.80
N PHE A 299 25.88 21.59 31.15
CA PHE A 299 26.68 22.66 30.53
C PHE A 299 27.30 23.58 31.59
N ASP A 300 28.48 24.11 31.29
CA ASP A 300 29.08 25.19 32.07
C ASP A 300 28.55 26.58 31.67
N GLY A 301 29.06 27.63 32.33
CA GLY A 301 28.66 29.02 32.08
C GLY A 301 29.05 29.57 30.70
N THR A 302 29.84 28.84 29.93
CA THR A 302 30.20 29.18 28.54
C THR A 302 29.40 28.37 27.51
N GLY A 303 28.56 27.45 27.96
CA GLY A 303 27.76 26.57 27.11
C GLY A 303 28.52 25.33 26.61
N LEU A 304 29.66 24.98 27.21
CA LEU A 304 30.36 23.72 26.92
C LEU A 304 29.72 22.57 27.69
N ILE A 305 29.65 21.39 27.07
CA ILE A 305 29.13 20.18 27.73
C ILE A 305 30.10 19.74 28.83
N VAL A 306 29.57 19.45 30.03
CA VAL A 306 30.35 18.98 31.18
C VAL A 306 29.74 17.71 31.80
N PRO A 307 30.54 16.90 32.52
CA PRO A 307 30.03 15.71 33.21
C PRO A 307 28.96 16.04 34.25
N THR A 308 27.95 15.18 34.37
CA THR A 308 26.86 15.28 35.36
C THR A 308 26.92 14.11 36.37
N PRO A 309 27.95 14.05 37.24
CA PRO A 309 28.10 12.95 38.18
C PRO A 309 26.91 12.89 39.14
N GLY A 310 26.47 11.67 39.47
CA GLY A 310 25.36 11.44 40.39
C GLY A 310 24.01 11.98 39.87
N LEU A 311 23.80 11.96 38.55
CA LEU A 311 22.54 12.39 37.94
C LEU A 311 21.35 11.62 38.54
N ALA A 312 20.41 12.34 39.15
CA ALA A 312 19.22 11.79 39.77
C ALA A 312 17.97 12.33 39.08
N TRP A 313 17.06 11.42 38.73
CA TRP A 313 15.78 11.74 38.08
C TRP A 313 14.63 11.76 39.08
N SER A 314 13.72 12.72 38.93
CA SER A 314 12.50 12.84 39.74
C SER A 314 11.36 13.48 38.95
N VAL A 315 10.12 13.27 39.41
CA VAL A 315 8.94 13.99 38.90
C VAL A 315 8.61 15.14 39.86
N VAL A 316 8.47 16.37 39.35
CA VAL A 316 8.26 17.59 40.16
C VAL A 316 7.27 18.57 39.48
N PRO A 317 6.15 18.94 40.13
CA PRO A 317 5.61 18.34 41.34
C PRO A 317 5.10 16.92 41.07
N ALA A 318 5.00 16.09 42.11
CA ALA A 318 4.43 14.75 42.04
C ALA A 318 2.90 14.82 41.86
N VAL A 319 2.45 15.27 40.69
CA VAL A 319 1.05 15.21 40.26
C VAL A 319 0.89 14.05 39.30
N GLY A 320 -0.31 13.45 39.23
CA GLY A 320 -0.65 12.13 38.64
C GLY A 320 -0.27 11.81 37.17
N GLY A 321 0.69 12.53 36.59
CA GLY A 321 1.30 12.23 35.30
C GLY A 321 2.21 11.00 35.30
N GLY A 322 2.70 10.49 36.43
CA GLY A 322 3.43 9.21 36.44
C GLY A 322 4.67 9.19 37.31
N THR A 323 5.57 8.24 37.05
CA THR A 323 6.81 8.03 37.79
C THR A 323 8.00 8.03 36.84
N ILE A 324 9.21 8.29 37.36
CA ILE A 324 10.44 8.19 36.58
C ILE A 324 11.46 7.34 37.34
N ASN A 325 12.15 6.45 36.63
CA ASN A 325 13.24 5.69 37.22
C ASN A 325 14.41 6.63 37.55
N ALA A 326 14.79 6.67 38.83
CA ALA A 326 15.79 7.61 39.36
C ALA A 326 17.18 7.46 38.72
N GLY A 327 17.53 6.26 38.23
CA GLY A 327 18.85 5.97 37.64
C GLY A 327 18.88 5.97 36.12
N SER A 328 17.77 5.64 35.46
CA SER A 328 17.74 5.54 33.99
C SER A 328 17.06 6.70 33.28
N GLY A 329 16.24 7.51 33.95
CA GLY A 329 15.44 8.55 33.28
C GLY A 329 14.26 8.00 32.46
N LEU A 330 13.93 6.71 32.62
CA LEU A 330 12.75 6.11 32.00
C LEU A 330 11.49 6.54 32.76
N PHE A 331 10.67 7.37 32.13
CA PHE A 331 9.38 7.80 32.63
C PHE A 331 8.30 6.77 32.30
N THR A 332 7.42 6.48 33.25
CA THR A 332 6.21 5.67 33.10
C THR A 332 5.01 6.55 33.37
N ALA A 333 4.18 6.73 32.34
CA ALA A 333 3.00 7.56 32.40
C ALA A 333 1.95 7.00 33.37
N GLY A 334 1.33 7.90 34.13
CA GLY A 334 0.20 7.61 35.00
C GLY A 334 -1.11 7.44 34.21
N SER A 335 -2.22 7.36 34.96
CA SER A 335 -3.57 7.21 34.40
C SER A 335 -4.19 8.53 33.91
N VAL A 336 -3.57 9.67 34.20
CA VAL A 336 -4.11 10.99 33.86
C VAL A 336 -3.45 11.51 32.58
N ALA A 337 -4.28 11.73 31.56
CA ALA A 337 -3.87 12.39 30.33
C ALA A 337 -3.68 13.90 30.56
N GLY A 338 -2.76 14.51 29.81
CA GLY A 338 -2.52 15.95 29.84
C GLY A 338 -1.06 16.30 29.60
N THR A 339 -0.80 17.60 29.50
CA THR A 339 0.57 18.13 29.47
C THR A 339 0.99 18.51 30.88
N PHE A 340 2.03 17.85 31.36
CA PHE A 340 2.65 18.09 32.64
C PHE A 340 3.91 18.93 32.42
N THR A 341 3.74 20.24 32.52
CA THR A 341 4.80 21.21 32.25
C THR A 341 5.89 21.13 33.32
N ASN A 342 7.16 21.08 32.88
CA ASN A 342 8.34 21.00 33.74
C ASN A 342 8.30 19.85 34.77
N ALA A 343 7.54 18.79 34.48
CA ALA A 343 7.32 17.69 35.40
C ALA A 343 8.51 16.75 35.55
N ILE A 344 9.41 16.70 34.57
CA ILE A 344 10.59 15.83 34.62
C ILE A 344 11.78 16.66 35.07
N ARG A 345 12.41 16.25 36.17
CA ARG A 345 13.58 16.93 36.74
C ARG A 345 14.78 16.01 36.77
N ALA A 346 15.89 16.48 36.23
CA ALA A 346 17.20 15.87 36.35
C ALA A 346 18.10 16.77 37.23
N VAL A 347 18.80 16.19 38.21
CA VAL A 347 19.63 16.92 39.18
C VAL A 347 21.02 16.32 39.22
N SER A 348 22.05 17.16 39.21
CA SER A 348 23.43 16.77 39.53
C SER A 348 24.03 17.85 40.45
N GLY A 349 24.35 17.45 41.69
CA GLY A 349 24.73 18.39 42.74
C GLY A 349 23.65 19.44 43.01
N ALA A 350 24.02 20.72 42.90
CA ALA A 350 23.12 21.86 43.11
C ALA A 350 22.36 22.31 41.84
N VAL A 351 22.70 21.75 40.67
CA VAL A 351 22.13 22.17 39.38
C VAL A 351 21.01 21.21 38.98
N SER A 352 19.92 21.75 38.45
CA SER A 352 18.83 20.93 37.90
C SER A 352 18.30 21.46 36.57
N GLY A 353 17.86 20.53 35.72
CA GLY A 353 17.15 20.80 34.47
C GLY A 353 15.72 20.27 34.55
N LEU A 354 14.82 20.91 33.81
CA LEU A 354 13.41 20.55 33.75
C LEU A 354 12.98 20.26 32.31
N ALA A 355 12.07 19.31 32.13
CA ALA A 355 11.36 19.07 30.88
C ALA A 355 9.87 18.81 31.14
N SER A 356 9.06 19.12 30.13
CA SER A 356 7.63 18.80 30.13
C SER A 356 7.38 17.41 29.57
N VAL A 357 6.25 16.81 29.92
CA VAL A 357 5.78 15.56 29.31
C VAL A 357 4.31 15.68 28.96
N THR A 358 3.95 15.27 27.75
CA THR A 358 2.56 15.16 27.30
C THR A 358 2.15 13.70 27.31
N ILE A 359 1.11 13.42 28.09
CA ILE A 359 0.50 12.11 28.20
C ILE A 359 -0.80 12.14 27.43
N SER A 360 -0.85 11.41 26.33
CA SER A 360 -2.10 11.20 25.62
C SER A 360 -2.92 10.13 26.34
N GLY A 361 -4.17 10.46 26.68
CA GLY A 361 -5.14 9.48 27.15
C GLY A 361 -5.51 8.48 26.06
N PRO A 362 -6.23 7.40 26.40
CA PRO A 362 -7.03 6.72 25.39
C PRO A 362 -7.90 7.77 24.68
N PRO A 363 -8.19 7.61 23.38
CA PRO A 363 -9.11 8.52 22.70
C PRO A 363 -10.37 8.66 23.56
N GLY A 364 -10.90 9.89 23.68
CA GLY A 364 -12.17 10.14 24.36
C GLY A 364 -13.29 9.30 23.75
N PRO A 365 -14.52 9.33 24.30
CA PRO A 365 -15.65 8.62 23.71
C PRO A 365 -15.66 8.87 22.20
N GLY A 366 -15.73 7.80 21.41
CA GLY A 366 -15.66 7.91 19.96
C GLY A 366 -16.74 8.87 19.43
N PRO A 367 -16.56 9.42 18.22
CA PRO A 367 -17.51 10.40 17.71
C PRO A 367 -18.91 9.79 17.68
N SER A 368 -19.91 10.57 18.11
CA SER A 368 -21.31 10.17 17.94
C SER A 368 -21.56 9.92 16.46
N LEU A 369 -22.28 8.83 16.18
CA LEU A 369 -22.71 8.54 14.81
C LEU A 369 -24.04 9.25 14.50
N GLY A 370 -24.60 10.02 15.45
CA GLY A 370 -25.85 10.76 15.29
C GLY A 370 -26.98 9.86 14.81
N ALA A 371 -27.68 10.29 13.77
CA ALA A 371 -28.74 9.50 13.13
C ALA A 371 -28.23 8.17 12.56
N ALA A 372 -26.93 7.98 12.32
CA ALA A 372 -26.35 6.71 11.87
C ALA A 372 -26.15 5.68 13.00
N GLU A 373 -26.48 6.00 14.26
CA GLU A 373 -26.32 5.08 15.40
C GLU A 373 -27.20 3.83 15.29
N THR A 374 -28.37 3.91 14.66
CA THR A 374 -29.28 2.76 14.51
C THR A 374 -28.98 1.92 13.26
N HIS A 375 -28.05 2.35 12.40
CA HIS A 375 -27.77 1.69 11.13
C HIS A 375 -26.76 0.57 11.26
N GLY A 376 -27.13 -0.60 10.73
CA GLY A 376 -26.17 -1.64 10.37
C GLY A 376 -25.62 -1.42 8.96
N LEU A 377 -26.41 -0.75 8.11
CA LEU A 377 -26.06 -0.42 6.74
C LEU A 377 -26.32 1.06 6.41
N LEU A 378 -25.32 1.74 5.86
CA LEU A 378 -25.47 3.08 5.30
C LEU A 378 -24.65 3.16 4.01
N ALA A 379 -25.23 3.61 2.90
CA ALA A 379 -24.54 3.71 1.62
C ALA A 379 -24.82 5.02 0.89
N GLY A 380 -23.85 5.48 0.09
CA GLY A 380 -23.99 6.67 -0.75
C GLY A 380 -24.85 6.41 -1.99
N THR A 381 -24.73 5.22 -2.57
CA THR A 381 -25.26 4.91 -3.91
C THR A 381 -26.32 3.81 -3.91
N ALA A 382 -26.00 2.64 -3.36
CA ALA A 382 -26.86 1.47 -3.42
C ALA A 382 -26.50 0.41 -2.38
N PHE A 383 -27.44 -0.48 -2.14
CA PHE A 383 -27.22 -1.79 -1.53
C PHE A 383 -27.42 -2.90 -2.55
N THR A 384 -26.53 -3.88 -2.54
CA THR A 384 -26.70 -5.15 -3.27
C THR A 384 -26.55 -6.32 -2.31
N CYS A 385 -27.42 -7.32 -2.44
CA CYS A 385 -27.33 -8.57 -1.69
C CYS A 385 -27.57 -9.75 -2.64
N ILE A 386 -26.70 -10.75 -2.62
CA ILE A 386 -26.79 -11.88 -3.57
C ILE A 386 -27.86 -12.88 -3.13
N THR A 387 -27.67 -13.59 -2.01
CA THR A 387 -28.65 -14.59 -1.55
C THR A 387 -28.53 -14.86 -0.07
N GLY A 388 -29.62 -14.64 0.69
CA GLY A 388 -29.66 -14.92 2.13
C GLY A 388 -28.78 -13.97 2.94
N GLY A 389 -29.28 -13.54 4.09
CA GLY A 389 -28.57 -12.61 4.97
C GLY A 389 -29.53 -11.83 5.84
N THR A 390 -29.06 -11.42 7.01
CA THR A 390 -29.88 -10.73 8.01
C THR A 390 -29.16 -9.50 8.52
N ILE A 391 -29.83 -8.36 8.39
CA ILE A 391 -29.38 -7.07 8.89
C ILE A 391 -30.29 -6.74 10.07
N ASN A 392 -29.79 -7.00 11.27
CA ASN A 392 -30.49 -6.75 12.53
C ASN A 392 -30.37 -5.29 12.96
N ALA A 393 -30.71 -4.36 12.06
CA ALA A 393 -30.51 -2.93 12.20
C ALA A 393 -31.25 -2.14 11.12
N ASP A 394 -31.19 -0.81 11.20
CA ASP A 394 -31.68 0.06 10.12
C ASP A 394 -30.73 0.05 8.92
N ALA A 395 -31.27 0.34 7.74
CA ALA A 395 -30.54 0.49 6.50
C ALA A 395 -30.95 1.76 5.77
N SER A 396 -29.99 2.55 5.30
CA SER A 396 -30.31 3.78 4.57
C SER A 396 -29.38 4.07 3.40
N VAL A 397 -29.92 4.65 2.34
CA VAL A 397 -29.15 5.08 1.18
C VAL A 397 -29.48 6.53 0.82
N TRP A 398 -28.45 7.35 0.67
CA TRP A 398 -28.55 8.74 0.24
C TRP A 398 -27.21 9.21 -0.37
N PRO A 399 -27.21 9.97 -1.48
CA PRO A 399 -28.35 10.43 -2.26
C PRO A 399 -28.95 9.35 -3.18
N GLY A 400 -28.35 8.16 -3.25
CA GLY A 400 -28.94 7.03 -3.95
C GLY A 400 -30.25 6.53 -3.33
N SER A 401 -30.90 5.56 -3.99
CA SER A 401 -32.19 5.00 -3.58
C SER A 401 -32.30 3.47 -3.74
N ALA A 402 -31.24 2.81 -4.23
CA ALA A 402 -31.34 1.42 -4.67
C ALA A 402 -31.11 0.41 -3.54
N PHE A 403 -32.07 -0.49 -3.35
CA PHE A 403 -31.96 -1.73 -2.58
C PHE A 403 -32.18 -2.92 -3.52
N THR A 404 -31.11 -3.63 -3.88
CA THR A 404 -31.18 -4.82 -4.74
C THR A 404 -30.92 -6.08 -3.93
N GLY A 405 -31.78 -7.09 -4.02
CA GLY A 405 -31.65 -8.34 -3.27
C GLY A 405 -32.26 -8.31 -1.85
N PHE A 406 -33.20 -7.40 -1.59
CA PHE A 406 -33.96 -7.29 -0.34
C PHE A 406 -35.46 -7.36 -0.63
N PRO A 407 -36.08 -8.55 -0.81
CA PRO A 407 -35.59 -9.92 -0.55
C PRO A 407 -34.62 -10.50 -1.63
N PRO A 408 -33.85 -11.59 -1.33
CA PRO A 408 -33.98 -12.51 -0.20
C PRO A 408 -33.32 -12.09 1.11
N CYS A 409 -32.50 -11.05 1.13
CA CYS A 409 -31.92 -10.55 2.36
C CYS A 409 -32.96 -9.77 3.17
N VAL A 410 -32.87 -9.89 4.50
CA VAL A 410 -33.87 -9.32 5.41
C VAL A 410 -33.23 -8.21 6.22
N ILE A 411 -33.87 -7.05 6.21
CA ILE A 411 -33.59 -5.95 7.14
C ILE A 411 -34.69 -6.02 8.21
N THR A 412 -34.31 -6.14 9.48
CA THR A 412 -35.28 -6.19 10.59
C THR A 412 -35.62 -4.81 11.15
N GLY A 413 -34.79 -3.81 10.87
CA GLY A 413 -35.03 -2.41 11.21
C GLY A 413 -35.74 -1.64 10.10
N ALA A 414 -35.68 -0.31 10.16
CA ALA A 414 -36.24 0.57 9.15
C ALA A 414 -35.33 0.66 7.91
N ALA A 415 -35.95 0.68 6.73
CA ALA A 415 -35.27 0.88 5.45
C ALA A 415 -35.65 2.24 4.86
N HIS A 416 -34.67 3.10 4.63
CA HIS A 416 -34.87 4.46 4.11
C HIS A 416 -34.10 4.67 2.80
N ALA A 417 -34.78 5.21 1.79
CA ALA A 417 -34.21 5.41 0.47
C ALA A 417 -34.46 6.85 0.01
N ALA A 418 -33.39 7.62 -0.21
CA ALA A 418 -33.46 8.99 -0.71
C ALA A 418 -34.41 9.91 0.07
N ASP A 419 -34.51 9.76 1.40
CA ASP A 419 -35.40 10.55 2.27
C ASP A 419 -34.62 11.41 3.28
N PRO A 420 -35.29 12.31 4.03
CA PRO A 420 -34.62 13.19 4.99
C PRO A 420 -33.88 12.47 6.13
N PHE A 421 -34.35 11.27 6.52
CA PHE A 421 -33.67 10.47 7.55
C PHE A 421 -32.37 9.89 7.01
N ALA A 422 -32.39 9.32 5.80
CA ALA A 422 -31.20 8.84 5.10
C ALA A 422 -30.20 9.97 4.84
N GLN A 423 -30.69 11.17 4.49
CA GLN A 423 -29.87 12.37 4.34
C GLN A 423 -29.18 12.77 5.64
N ALA A 424 -29.92 12.81 6.75
CA ALA A 424 -29.36 13.13 8.07
C ALA A 424 -28.30 12.11 8.49
N ALA A 425 -28.60 10.81 8.34
CA ALA A 425 -27.66 9.73 8.67
C ALA A 425 -26.35 9.82 7.86
N GLN A 426 -26.41 10.14 6.56
CA GLN A 426 -25.21 10.37 5.74
C GLN A 426 -24.43 11.64 6.13
N GLY A 427 -25.14 12.69 6.55
CA GLY A 427 -24.55 13.90 7.11
C GLY A 427 -23.76 13.59 8.39
N ASP A 428 -24.36 12.86 9.32
CA ASP A 428 -23.72 12.48 10.58
C ASP A 428 -22.57 11.48 10.38
N LEU A 429 -22.70 10.53 9.44
CA LEU A 429 -21.59 9.68 9.01
C LEU A 429 -20.41 10.52 8.49
N THR A 430 -20.68 11.56 7.69
CA THR A 430 -19.63 12.45 7.20
C THR A 430 -18.94 13.18 8.36
N THR A 431 -19.71 13.69 9.32
CA THR A 431 -19.17 14.33 10.52
C THR A 431 -18.29 13.37 11.33
N ALA A 432 -18.76 12.16 11.60
CA ALA A 432 -18.00 11.13 12.31
C ALA A 432 -16.73 10.72 11.55
N PHE A 433 -16.81 10.54 10.23
CA PHE A 433 -15.67 10.19 9.38
C PHE A 433 -14.58 11.25 9.42
N LEU A 434 -14.95 12.54 9.36
CA LEU A 434 -14.01 13.66 9.46
C LEU A 434 -13.43 13.80 10.88
N ALA A 435 -14.24 13.58 11.92
CA ALA A 435 -13.77 13.61 13.31
C ALA A 435 -12.72 12.52 13.57
N LEU A 436 -12.96 11.29 13.11
CA LEU A 436 -11.96 10.19 13.20
C LEU A 436 -10.69 10.51 12.40
N ALA A 437 -10.83 11.12 11.22
CA ALA A 437 -9.69 11.53 10.41
C ALA A 437 -8.84 12.62 11.09
N ALA A 438 -9.45 13.47 11.91
CA ALA A 438 -8.76 14.55 12.62
C ALA A 438 -8.02 14.08 13.89
N LEU A 439 -8.26 12.86 14.39
CA LEU A 439 -7.59 12.37 15.58
C LEU A 439 -6.05 12.28 15.37
N PRO A 440 -5.24 12.72 16.34
CA PRO A 440 -3.79 12.58 16.25
C PRO A 440 -3.41 11.10 16.21
N CYS A 441 -2.37 10.77 15.45
CA CYS A 441 -1.90 9.39 15.38
C CYS A 441 -1.19 9.01 16.68
N GLY A 442 -1.64 7.94 17.36
CA GLY A 442 -0.99 7.41 18.55
C GLY A 442 0.14 6.45 18.21
N ALA A 443 -0.13 5.49 17.32
CA ALA A 443 0.86 4.51 16.86
C ALA A 443 0.74 4.24 15.37
N THR A 444 1.88 4.04 14.71
CA THR A 444 1.92 3.54 13.34
C THR A 444 1.83 2.01 13.36
N ILE A 445 1.11 1.44 12.39
CA ILE A 445 0.88 0.00 12.29
C ILE A 445 1.36 -0.56 10.95
N THR A 446 1.66 -1.85 10.94
CA THR A 446 2.05 -2.62 9.75
C THR A 446 0.89 -2.80 8.77
N ALA A 447 1.22 -3.29 7.57
CA ALA A 447 0.22 -3.59 6.55
C ALA A 447 -0.73 -4.75 6.92
N ASN A 448 -0.40 -5.62 7.90
CA ASN A 448 -1.27 -6.69 8.39
C ASN A 448 -1.28 -6.74 9.92
N LEU A 449 -2.45 -6.87 10.53
CA LEU A 449 -2.67 -6.94 11.99
C LEU A 449 -2.89 -8.37 12.53
N GLY A 450 -2.88 -9.38 11.66
CA GLY A 450 -3.01 -10.77 12.07
C GLY A 450 -2.00 -11.19 13.14
N GLY A 451 -2.48 -11.80 14.23
CA GLY A 451 -1.68 -12.27 15.36
C GLY A 451 -1.32 -11.20 16.38
N THR A 452 -1.81 -9.97 16.23
CA THR A 452 -1.48 -8.86 17.13
C THR A 452 -2.54 -8.65 18.22
N THR A 453 -2.09 -8.11 19.35
CA THR A 453 -2.97 -7.59 20.41
C THR A 453 -2.78 -6.08 20.50
N LEU A 454 -3.86 -5.33 20.28
CA LEU A 454 -3.87 -3.87 20.36
C LEU A 454 -4.46 -3.42 21.70
N ALA A 455 -3.80 -2.46 22.34
CA ALA A 455 -4.34 -1.71 23.47
C ALA A 455 -5.26 -0.56 22.97
N PRO A 456 -6.04 0.12 23.83
CA PRO A 456 -6.89 1.22 23.40
C PRO A 456 -6.05 2.36 22.80
N GLY A 457 -6.48 2.95 21.68
CA GLY A 457 -5.67 3.94 20.99
C GLY A 457 -6.08 4.25 19.55
N VAL A 458 -5.36 5.21 18.96
CA VAL A 458 -5.48 5.60 17.54
C VAL A 458 -4.28 5.05 16.77
N TYR A 459 -4.55 4.15 15.84
CA TYR A 459 -3.58 3.45 15.00
C TYR A 459 -3.68 3.92 13.56
N CYS A 460 -2.54 4.12 12.89
CA CYS A 460 -2.53 4.66 11.53
C CYS A 460 -1.60 3.88 10.60
N SER A 461 -2.10 3.61 9.40
CA SER A 461 -1.33 3.13 8.27
C SER A 461 -1.47 4.12 7.11
N SER A 462 -0.36 4.50 6.49
CA SER A 462 -0.32 5.29 5.25
C SER A 462 -0.69 4.47 4.01
N SER A 463 -0.92 3.16 4.17
CA SER A 463 -1.31 2.23 3.11
C SER A 463 -2.61 1.50 3.48
N SER A 464 -2.90 0.40 2.77
CA SER A 464 -3.96 -0.52 3.16
C SER A 464 -3.61 -1.27 4.45
N VAL A 465 -4.64 -1.72 5.16
CA VAL A 465 -4.55 -2.60 6.33
C VAL A 465 -5.21 -3.94 6.02
N GLY A 466 -4.49 -5.00 6.30
CA GLY A 466 -4.92 -6.38 6.23
C GLY A 466 -5.21 -6.96 7.62
N VAL A 467 -6.14 -7.91 7.69
CA VAL A 467 -6.29 -8.79 8.85
C VAL A 467 -6.39 -10.24 8.37
N THR A 468 -5.27 -10.96 8.40
CA THR A 468 -5.21 -12.39 8.12
C THR A 468 -4.96 -13.17 9.41
N GLY A 469 -5.91 -13.98 9.86
CA GLY A 469 -5.90 -14.56 11.21
C GLY A 469 -6.61 -13.67 12.24
N THR A 470 -6.28 -13.78 13.52
CA THR A 470 -6.99 -13.05 14.60
C THR A 470 -6.24 -11.79 15.02
N VAL A 471 -6.95 -10.67 15.14
CA VAL A 471 -6.50 -9.50 15.90
C VAL A 471 -7.29 -9.42 17.21
N THR A 472 -6.59 -9.18 18.32
CA THR A 472 -7.21 -9.01 19.64
C THR A 472 -7.21 -7.54 20.04
N LEU A 473 -8.38 -7.00 20.37
CA LEU A 473 -8.53 -5.66 20.93
C LEU A 473 -8.74 -5.79 22.44
N ALA A 474 -7.73 -5.43 23.22
CA ALA A 474 -7.70 -5.62 24.67
C ALA A 474 -7.91 -4.29 25.38
N GLY A 475 -8.99 -4.18 26.15
CA GLY A 475 -9.32 -2.98 26.91
C GLY A 475 -10.57 -3.18 27.77
N ASP A 476 -10.86 -2.23 28.65
CA ASP A 476 -12.08 -2.23 29.46
C ASP A 476 -13.31 -1.75 28.64
N ALA A 477 -14.48 -1.66 29.30
CA ALA A 477 -15.73 -1.26 28.65
C ALA A 477 -15.72 0.18 28.07
N ASN A 478 -14.80 1.04 28.53
CA ASN A 478 -14.64 2.41 28.05
C ASN A 478 -13.51 2.53 27.01
N ALA A 479 -12.80 1.44 26.71
CA ALA A 479 -11.73 1.43 25.74
C ALA A 479 -12.21 1.80 24.34
N VAL A 480 -11.52 2.76 23.72
CA VAL A 480 -11.78 3.20 22.34
C VAL A 480 -10.61 2.80 21.44
N PHE A 481 -10.94 2.24 20.29
CA PHE A 481 -9.99 1.81 19.27
C PHE A 481 -10.32 2.49 17.96
N VAL A 482 -9.36 3.23 17.40
CA VAL A 482 -9.49 3.83 16.07
C VAL A 482 -8.39 3.30 15.18
N ILE A 483 -8.73 2.51 14.17
CA ILE A 483 -7.79 1.96 13.21
C ILE A 483 -8.00 2.68 11.88
N ARG A 484 -7.00 3.45 11.44
CA ARG A 484 -7.05 4.24 10.20
C ARG A 484 -6.20 3.59 9.12
N ALA A 485 -6.85 3.17 8.04
CA ALA A 485 -6.21 2.76 6.80
C ALA A 485 -6.35 3.90 5.78
N ALA A 486 -5.24 4.53 5.38
CA ALA A 486 -5.26 5.61 4.38
C ALA A 486 -5.77 5.12 3.01
N SER A 487 -5.61 3.84 2.71
CA SER A 487 -6.14 3.19 1.52
C SER A 487 -7.26 2.20 1.87
N GLY A 488 -7.08 0.89 1.61
CA GLY A 488 -8.12 -0.12 1.76
C GLY A 488 -8.05 -0.91 3.07
N LEU A 489 -9.14 -1.58 3.41
CA LEU A 489 -9.20 -2.61 4.46
C LEU A 489 -9.55 -3.95 3.81
N THR A 490 -8.72 -4.98 3.98
CA THR A 490 -9.01 -6.33 3.45
C THR A 490 -8.83 -7.39 4.52
N THR A 491 -9.79 -8.28 4.69
CA THR A 491 -9.79 -9.23 5.81
C THR A 491 -9.96 -10.66 5.33
N ALA A 492 -9.34 -11.59 6.06
CA ALA A 492 -9.49 -13.03 5.95
C ALA A 492 -9.34 -13.63 7.36
N GLY A 493 -9.95 -12.97 8.34
CA GLY A 493 -9.58 -13.08 9.74
C GLY A 493 -10.65 -12.52 10.70
N ASN A 494 -10.36 -12.60 11.99
CA ASN A 494 -11.32 -12.34 13.06
C ASN A 494 -10.87 -11.18 13.94
N VAL A 495 -11.84 -10.42 14.47
CA VAL A 495 -11.63 -9.42 15.52
C VAL A 495 -12.19 -9.97 16.83
N VAL A 496 -11.32 -10.14 17.83
CA VAL A 496 -11.69 -10.64 19.15
C VAL A 496 -11.51 -9.55 20.19
N MET A 497 -12.53 -9.34 21.02
CA MET A 497 -12.45 -8.44 22.17
C MET A 497 -11.91 -9.17 23.39
N SER A 498 -11.09 -8.48 24.19
CA SER A 498 -10.60 -8.97 25.48
C SER A 498 -10.64 -7.85 26.52
N GLY A 499 -10.72 -8.22 27.80
CA GLY A 499 -10.70 -7.27 28.92
C GLY A 499 -11.99 -6.49 29.18
N GLY A 500 -13.07 -6.76 28.42
CA GLY A 500 -14.34 -6.03 28.50
C GLY A 500 -14.57 -5.00 27.40
N ALA A 501 -13.66 -4.91 26.43
CA ALA A 501 -13.79 -4.02 25.26
C ALA A 501 -15.10 -4.28 24.50
N LEU A 502 -15.71 -3.19 24.02
CA LEU A 502 -17.00 -3.23 23.34
C LEU A 502 -16.88 -2.83 21.87
N ALA A 503 -17.52 -3.58 20.98
CA ALA A 503 -17.54 -3.31 19.54
C ALA A 503 -18.06 -1.91 19.18
N ARG A 504 -18.95 -1.33 19.98
CA ARG A 504 -19.46 0.04 19.77
C ARG A 504 -18.37 1.11 19.86
N ASN A 505 -17.27 0.83 20.56
CA ASN A 505 -16.15 1.76 20.74
C ASN A 505 -14.98 1.48 19.76
N VAL A 506 -15.18 0.61 18.77
CA VAL A 506 -14.18 0.28 17.75
C VAL A 506 -14.55 0.92 16.43
N TYR A 507 -13.63 1.66 15.84
CA TYR A 507 -13.81 2.40 14.59
C TYR A 507 -12.73 2.03 13.58
N TRP A 508 -13.17 1.50 12.45
CA TRP A 508 -12.33 1.20 11.29
C TRP A 508 -12.55 2.31 10.26
N TRP A 509 -11.64 3.28 10.24
CA TRP A 509 -11.65 4.37 9.27
C TRP A 509 -10.88 3.94 8.02
N VAL A 510 -11.53 4.01 6.86
CA VAL A 510 -10.98 3.50 5.60
C VAL A 510 -11.04 4.59 4.52
N GLY A 511 -9.87 5.06 4.10
CA GLY A 511 -9.72 6.15 3.13
C GLY A 511 -10.17 5.78 1.71
N SER A 512 -10.38 4.49 1.43
CA SER A 512 -10.99 4.01 0.19
C SER A 512 -12.12 3.02 0.46
N SER A 513 -11.94 1.72 0.18
CA SER A 513 -12.94 0.66 0.31
C SER A 513 -12.53 -0.40 1.33
N ALA A 514 -13.53 -1.05 1.93
CA ALA A 514 -13.34 -2.18 2.83
C ALA A 514 -13.90 -3.48 2.23
N THR A 515 -13.20 -4.58 2.41
CA THR A 515 -13.64 -5.92 2.03
C THR A 515 -13.47 -6.87 3.21
N LEU A 516 -14.59 -7.33 3.77
CA LEU A 516 -14.61 -8.43 4.72
C LEU A 516 -14.64 -9.73 3.95
N GLY A 517 -13.57 -10.52 4.04
CA GLY A 517 -13.46 -11.79 3.30
C GLY A 517 -14.39 -12.87 3.83
N THR A 518 -14.44 -13.99 3.11
CA THR A 518 -15.30 -15.14 3.41
C THR A 518 -15.20 -15.58 4.87
N ALA A 519 -16.35 -15.77 5.52
CA ALA A 519 -16.48 -16.24 6.91
C ALA A 519 -15.72 -15.41 7.97
N SER A 520 -15.37 -14.16 7.67
CA SER A 520 -14.72 -13.28 8.66
C SER A 520 -15.68 -12.95 9.79
N GLN A 521 -15.21 -13.06 11.04
CA GLN A 521 -15.96 -12.63 12.23
C GLN A 521 -15.48 -11.25 12.66
N TRP A 522 -16.18 -10.23 12.20
CA TRP A 522 -15.75 -8.84 12.35
C TRP A 522 -16.48 -8.15 13.50
N GLN A 523 -15.76 -7.25 14.18
CA GLN A 523 -16.32 -6.43 15.24
C GLN A 523 -15.87 -4.97 15.09
N GLY A 524 -16.81 -4.05 15.28
CA GLY A 524 -16.58 -2.60 15.20
C GLY A 524 -17.29 -1.92 14.04
N ASN A 525 -17.26 -0.60 14.06
CA ASN A 525 -17.90 0.27 13.08
C ASN A 525 -16.96 0.52 11.90
N ILE A 526 -17.33 0.10 10.70
CA ILE A 526 -16.57 0.36 9.47
C ILE A 526 -17.12 1.64 8.84
N LEU A 527 -16.26 2.65 8.72
CA LEU A 527 -16.56 3.90 8.05
C LEU A 527 -15.61 4.02 6.84
N ALA A 528 -16.14 3.75 5.65
CA ALA A 528 -15.38 3.75 4.41
C ALA A 528 -15.75 4.96 3.53
N LEU A 529 -14.74 5.56 2.90
CA LEU A 529 -14.96 6.68 1.98
C LEU A 529 -15.77 6.26 0.75
N THR A 530 -15.44 5.09 0.19
CA THR A 530 -16.04 4.59 -1.06
C THR A 530 -17.00 3.45 -0.75
N SER A 531 -16.62 2.18 -0.93
CA SER A 531 -17.52 1.04 -0.83
C SER A 531 -17.15 0.09 0.30
N ILE A 532 -18.12 -0.72 0.74
CA ILE A 532 -17.90 -1.82 1.67
C ILE A 532 -18.45 -3.11 1.03
N THR A 533 -17.66 -4.17 1.07
CA THR A 533 -18.05 -5.49 0.58
C THR A 533 -17.95 -6.49 1.72
N LEU A 534 -19.04 -7.19 2.02
CA LEU A 534 -19.01 -8.41 2.81
C LEU A 534 -19.12 -9.57 1.84
N VAL A 535 -18.06 -10.39 1.75
CA VAL A 535 -18.08 -11.65 0.98
C VAL A 535 -18.90 -12.69 1.75
N ASP A 536 -19.06 -13.90 1.23
CA ASP A 536 -19.95 -14.92 1.79
C ASP A 536 -19.68 -15.27 3.26
N ASN A 537 -20.77 -15.39 4.03
CA ASN A 537 -20.82 -15.83 5.42
C ASN A 537 -20.02 -14.98 6.41
N ALA A 538 -19.58 -13.78 6.02
CA ALA A 538 -19.00 -12.82 6.94
C ALA A 538 -20.05 -12.33 7.94
N THR A 539 -19.66 -12.22 9.21
CA THR A 539 -20.47 -11.66 10.29
C THR A 539 -19.88 -10.35 10.78
N LEU A 540 -20.74 -9.40 11.12
CA LEU A 540 -20.35 -8.08 11.61
C LEU A 540 -21.17 -7.73 12.85
N VAL A 541 -20.50 -7.68 14.00
CA VAL A 541 -21.04 -7.02 15.21
C VAL A 541 -20.56 -5.57 15.17
N GLY A 542 -21.38 -4.69 14.62
CA GLY A 542 -20.94 -3.37 14.22
C GLY A 542 -21.82 -2.76 13.14
N ARG A 543 -21.19 -1.95 12.28
CA ARG A 543 -21.87 -1.16 11.24
C ARG A 543 -21.03 -1.13 9.96
N ALA A 544 -21.68 -1.19 8.81
CA ALA A 544 -21.05 -0.98 7.51
C ALA A 544 -21.56 0.33 6.89
N LEU A 545 -20.77 1.39 7.06
CA LEU A 545 -21.13 2.76 6.73
C LEU A 545 -20.24 3.29 5.58
N ALA A 546 -20.76 3.27 4.35
CA ALA A 546 -20.10 3.72 3.13
C ALA A 546 -20.59 5.13 2.75
N ARG A 547 -19.66 6.09 2.68
CA ARG A 547 -20.02 7.50 2.39
C ARG A 547 -20.45 7.72 0.95
N ASN A 548 -19.60 7.37 -0.02
CA ASN A 548 -19.79 7.76 -1.41
C ASN A 548 -20.10 6.58 -2.34
N GLY A 549 -19.88 5.35 -1.88
CA GLY A 549 -20.03 4.14 -2.67
C GLY A 549 -21.21 3.28 -2.20
N ALA A 550 -21.13 1.98 -2.52
CA ALA A 550 -22.17 1.01 -2.23
C ALA A 550 -21.77 0.11 -1.07
N VAL A 551 -22.75 -0.50 -0.42
CA VAL A 551 -22.50 -1.69 0.42
C VAL A 551 -23.01 -2.93 -0.31
N SER A 552 -22.13 -3.90 -0.52
CA SER A 552 -22.43 -5.14 -1.25
C SER A 552 -22.27 -6.34 -0.32
N LEU A 553 -23.28 -7.19 -0.28
CA LEU A 553 -23.34 -8.38 0.56
C LEU A 553 -23.38 -9.63 -0.32
N GLY A 554 -22.52 -10.60 -0.01
CA GLY A 554 -22.51 -11.93 -0.61
C GLY A 554 -23.65 -12.80 -0.07
N THR A 555 -23.37 -14.09 0.12
CA THR A 555 -24.34 -15.05 0.64
C THR A 555 -24.23 -15.20 2.15
N GLY A 556 -25.37 -15.17 2.86
CA GLY A 556 -25.45 -15.56 4.27
C GLY A 556 -24.78 -14.59 5.25
N ASN A 557 -24.66 -13.30 4.90
CA ASN A 557 -24.08 -12.32 5.81
C ASN A 557 -25.02 -11.96 6.96
N THR A 558 -24.44 -11.75 8.15
CA THR A 558 -25.19 -11.27 9.32
C THR A 558 -24.56 -9.99 9.83
N ILE A 559 -25.35 -8.94 9.95
CA ILE A 559 -24.95 -7.67 10.57
C ILE A 559 -25.85 -7.45 11.80
N THR A 560 -25.24 -7.25 12.96
CA THR A 560 -25.94 -6.96 14.22
C THR A 560 -25.31 -5.74 14.88
N LEU A 561 -26.13 -4.84 15.40
CA LEU A 561 -25.62 -3.68 16.13
C LEU A 561 -24.82 -4.10 17.38
N PRO A 562 -23.78 -3.33 17.74
CA PRO A 562 -22.89 -3.65 18.86
C PRO A 562 -23.38 -3.18 20.24
#